data_AF-A0A9C7Z411-F1
#
_entry.id   AF-A0A9C7Z411-F1
#
_cell.length_a   1.000
_cell.length_b   1.000
_cell.length_c   1.000
_cell.angle_alpha   90.00
_cell.angle_beta   90.00
_cell.angle_gamma   90.00
#
_symmetry.space_group_name_H-M   'P 1'
#
loop_
_entity.id
_entity.type
_entity.pdbx_description
1 polymer ?
#
loop_
_entity_poly.entity_id
_entity_poly.type
_entity_poly.pdbx_seq_one_letter_code
_entity_poly.pdbx_strand_id
1 'polypeptide(L)'
;MAKIEINKVELVWPGKYNEDGTLKEVPRVSLPFQVIETVNESRATREAAKKPENLSLFDVYEGKEGDTFEEGWRNKLIWGDNLLVMGSLLEKFAGKIDLIYIDPPFATGADFTYTAPIGESGEKVF
;
A
#
# COMPACT_ATOMS: atom_id res chain seq x y z
N MET A 1 6.46 -6.42 -31.31
CA MET A 1 6.63 -5.48 -30.18
C MET A 1 6.71 -4.09 -30.75
N ALA A 2 5.87 -3.17 -30.28
CA ALA A 2 5.99 -1.76 -30.65
C ALA A 2 7.39 -1.25 -30.25
N LYS A 3 8.07 -0.55 -31.16
CA LYS A 3 9.32 0.14 -30.83
C LYS A 3 8.96 1.33 -29.94
N ILE A 4 9.24 1.22 -28.65
CA ILE A 4 9.06 2.32 -27.69
C ILE A 4 10.35 3.14 -27.71
N GLU A 5 10.29 4.38 -28.17
CA GLU A 5 11.40 5.33 -28.04
C GLU A 5 11.41 5.92 -26.63
N ILE A 6 12.46 5.61 -25.85
CA ILE A 6 12.61 6.09 -24.47
C ILE A 6 13.30 7.46 -24.50
N ASN A 7 12.51 8.54 -24.52
CA ASN A 7 13.01 9.92 -24.60
C ASN A 7 13.11 10.63 -23.23
N LYS A 8 12.82 9.93 -22.13
CA LYS A 8 12.91 10.46 -20.75
C LYS A 8 13.32 9.35 -19.78
N VAL A 9 13.89 9.74 -18.64
CA VAL A 9 14.23 8.82 -17.55
C VAL A 9 12.92 8.33 -16.91
N GLU A 10 12.49 7.12 -17.29
CA GLU A 10 11.32 6.48 -16.71
C GLU A 10 11.48 4.96 -16.66
N LEU A 11 10.74 4.32 -15.75
CA LEU A 11 10.63 2.88 -15.68
C LEU A 11 9.70 2.40 -16.81
N VAL A 12 10.15 1.46 -17.66
CA VAL A 12 9.35 0.85 -18.73
C VAL A 12 9.23 -0.65 -18.49
N TRP A 13 8.01 -1.19 -18.54
CA TRP A 13 7.73 -2.62 -18.35
C TRP A 13 6.68 -3.14 -19.34
N PRO A 14 6.63 -4.46 -19.58
CA PRO A 14 5.61 -5.06 -20.45
C PRO A 14 4.19 -4.71 -19.99
N GLY A 15 3.38 -4.18 -20.91
CA GLY A 15 2.00 -3.78 -20.61
C GLY A 15 1.84 -2.38 -20.01
N LYS A 16 2.91 -1.60 -19.85
CA LYS A 16 2.83 -0.16 -19.51
C LYS A 16 2.17 0.66 -20.64
N TYR A 17 2.46 0.31 -21.88
CA TYR A 17 1.95 0.96 -23.08
C TYR A 17 1.09 -0.02 -23.89
N ASN A 18 0.06 0.51 -24.52
CA ASN A 18 -0.76 -0.18 -25.51
C ASN A 18 0.03 -0.36 -26.83
N GLU A 19 -0.50 -1.13 -27.77
CA GLU A 19 0.16 -1.41 -29.05
C GLU A 19 0.37 -0.15 -29.91
N ASP A 20 -0.45 0.87 -29.70
CA ASP A 20 -0.40 2.19 -30.33
C ASP A 20 0.59 3.17 -29.65
N GLY A 21 1.29 2.72 -28.59
CA GLY A 21 2.24 3.55 -27.83
C GLY A 21 1.58 4.49 -26.82
N THR A 22 0.25 4.44 -26.64
CA THR A 22 -0.42 5.19 -25.57
C THR A 22 -0.20 4.52 -24.21
N LEU A 23 -0.18 5.30 -23.13
CA LEU A 23 -0.12 4.76 -21.77
C LEU A 23 -1.37 3.92 -21.52
N LYS A 24 -1.19 2.69 -21.03
CA LYS A 24 -2.30 1.84 -20.64
C LYS A 24 -3.06 2.51 -19.49
N GLU A 25 -4.35 2.74 -19.68
CA GLU A 25 -5.19 3.25 -18.60
C GLU A 25 -5.27 2.21 -17.47
N VAL A 26 -4.92 2.67 -16.27
CA VAL A 26 -5.06 1.89 -15.05
C VAL A 26 -6.39 2.28 -14.41
N PRO A 27 -7.27 1.32 -14.06
CA PRO A 27 -8.50 1.63 -13.36
C PRO A 27 -8.20 2.37 -12.05
N ARG A 28 -8.64 3.63 -11.95
CA ARG A 28 -8.53 4.44 -10.73
C ARG A 28 -9.80 4.30 -9.93
N VAL A 29 -9.93 3.16 -9.26
CA VAL A 29 -11.06 2.91 -8.37
C VAL A 29 -10.68 3.40 -6.97
N SER A 30 -11.50 4.28 -6.40
CA SER A 30 -11.38 4.66 -4.99
C SER A 30 -12.24 3.69 -4.18
N LEU A 31 -11.59 2.79 -3.46
CA LEU A 31 -12.23 1.78 -2.63
C LEU A 31 -11.87 2.03 -1.16
N PRO A 32 -12.79 1.73 -0.22
CA PRO A 32 -12.44 1.72 1.19
C PRO A 32 -11.38 0.65 1.44
N PHE A 33 -10.32 1.04 2.15
CA PHE A 33 -9.26 0.13 2.58
C PHE A 33 -9.01 0.27 4.09
N GLN A 34 -8.38 -0.75 4.65
CA GLN A 34 -8.13 -0.85 6.08
C GLN A 34 -6.78 -0.23 6.45
N VAL A 35 -6.79 0.60 7.49
CA VAL A 35 -5.56 1.03 8.18
C VAL A 35 -5.36 0.13 9.39
N ILE A 36 -4.29 -0.67 9.39
CA ILE A 36 -3.95 -1.58 10.51
C ILE A 36 -3.46 -0.77 11.70
N GLU A 37 -2.56 0.17 11.44
CA GLU A 37 -1.86 0.91 12.48
C GLU A 37 -1.67 2.36 12.09
N THR A 38 -1.86 3.21 13.09
CA THR A 38 -1.52 4.61 13.06
C THR A 38 -0.35 4.81 14.01
N VAL A 39 0.86 5.00 13.48
CA VAL A 39 2.06 5.11 14.32
C VAL A 39 1.96 6.36 15.19
N ASN A 40 2.31 6.24 16.47
CA ASN A 40 2.19 7.24 17.54
C ASN A 40 0.78 7.44 18.14
N GLU A 41 -0.18 6.54 17.86
CA GLU A 41 -1.43 6.45 18.61
C GLU A 41 -1.58 5.08 19.28
N SER A 42 -1.76 5.07 20.60
CA SER A 42 -2.03 3.82 21.30
C SER A 42 -3.45 3.33 20.97
N ARG A 43 -3.62 2.01 20.87
CA ARG A 43 -4.94 1.40 20.70
C ARG A 43 -5.94 1.85 21.78
N ALA A 44 -5.47 2.03 23.01
CA ALA A 44 -6.28 2.51 24.13
C ALA A 44 -6.77 3.95 23.92
N THR A 45 -5.91 4.85 23.42
CA THR A 45 -6.28 6.24 23.09
C THR A 45 -7.32 6.26 21.97
N ARG A 46 -7.19 5.37 20.99
CA ARG A 46 -8.11 5.22 19.87
C ARG A 46 -9.48 4.69 20.30
N GLU A 47 -9.50 3.65 21.12
CA GLU A 47 -10.73 3.06 21.65
C GLU A 47 -11.47 4.03 22.60
N ALA A 48 -10.74 4.85 23.37
CA ALA A 48 -11.32 5.88 24.22
C ALA A 48 -11.93 7.07 23.43
N ALA A 49 -11.37 7.40 22.26
CA ALA A 49 -11.90 8.45 21.39
C ALA A 49 -13.13 8.01 20.58
N LYS A 50 -13.35 6.71 20.40
CA LYS A 50 -14.50 6.18 19.66
C LYS A 50 -15.76 6.22 20.52
N LYS A 51 -16.78 6.95 20.07
CA LYS A 51 -18.14 6.82 20.60
C LYS A 51 -18.64 5.37 20.37
N PRO A 52 -19.40 4.78 21.32
CA PRO A 52 -19.73 3.35 21.35
C PRO A 52 -20.61 2.85 20.20
N GLU A 53 -21.02 3.71 19.27
CA GLU A 53 -22.06 3.41 18.28
C GLU A 53 -21.53 2.80 16.97
N ASN A 54 -20.22 2.92 16.69
CA ASN A 54 -19.58 2.38 15.48
C ASN A 54 -18.27 1.64 15.81
N LEU A 55 -18.36 0.59 16.61
CA LEU A 55 -17.28 -0.38 16.78
C LEU A 55 -17.22 -1.31 15.56
N SER A 56 -16.89 -0.78 14.38
CA SER A 56 -16.42 -1.63 13.30
C SER A 56 -15.11 -2.28 13.76
N LEU A 57 -14.96 -3.58 13.51
CA LEU A 57 -13.74 -4.35 13.79
C LEU A 57 -12.50 -3.76 13.08
N PHE A 58 -12.73 -2.88 12.10
CA PHE A 58 -11.73 -2.30 11.23
C PHE A 58 -11.85 -0.78 11.18
N ASP A 59 -10.71 -0.10 11.21
CA ASP A 59 -10.61 1.33 10.92
C ASP A 59 -10.56 1.50 9.40
N VAL A 60 -11.65 2.00 8.84
CA VAL A 60 -11.71 2.38 7.43
C VAL A 60 -11.09 3.76 7.28
N TYR A 61 -10.24 3.92 6.27
CA TYR A 61 -9.66 5.22 5.97
C TYR A 61 -10.73 6.20 5.46
N GLU A 62 -10.97 7.28 6.19
CA GLU A 62 -11.95 8.32 5.80
C GLU A 62 -11.34 9.52 5.06
N GLY A 63 -10.01 9.66 5.05
CA GLY A 63 -9.34 10.77 4.36
C GLY A 63 -9.47 12.16 4.99
N LYS A 64 -10.21 12.31 6.10
CA LYS A 64 -10.57 13.60 6.70
C LYS A 64 -9.47 14.31 7.51
N GLU A 65 -8.32 13.68 7.74
CA GLU A 65 -7.23 14.34 8.48
C GLU A 65 -6.58 15.47 7.67
N GLY A 66 -5.98 16.45 8.34
CA GLY A 66 -5.19 17.49 7.66
C GLY A 66 -3.81 16.99 7.20
N ASP A 67 -2.96 17.93 6.77
CA ASP A 67 -1.64 17.63 6.22
C ASP A 67 -0.55 17.63 7.31
N THR A 68 -0.84 18.16 8.50
CA THR A 68 0.12 18.26 9.62
C THR A 68 -0.27 17.39 10.83
N PHE A 69 0.71 17.08 11.69
CA PHE A 69 0.46 16.28 12.89
C PHE A 69 -0.54 16.92 13.85
N GLU A 70 -0.55 18.24 13.94
CA GLU A 70 -1.50 19.03 14.75
C GLU A 70 -2.92 18.92 14.20
N GLU A 71 -3.07 18.75 12.89
CA GLU A 71 -4.34 18.53 12.20
C GLU A 71 -4.76 17.05 12.14
N GLY A 72 -4.10 16.19 12.92
CA GLY A 72 -4.41 14.76 13.01
C GLY A 72 -3.67 13.87 12.02
N TRP A 73 -2.71 14.40 11.24
CA TRP A 73 -1.87 13.57 10.38
C TRP A 73 -1.03 12.59 11.19
N ARG A 74 -0.96 11.35 10.72
CA ARG A 74 -0.21 10.26 11.34
C ARG A 74 0.25 9.28 10.29
N ASN A 75 1.38 8.61 10.54
CA ASN A 75 1.89 7.55 9.66
C ASN A 75 0.93 6.35 9.67
N LYS A 76 0.79 5.68 8.53
CA LYS A 76 -0.22 4.63 8.31
C LYS A 76 0.42 3.34 7.86
N LEU A 77 0.01 2.24 8.46
CA LEU A 77 0.19 0.89 7.94
C LEU A 77 -1.12 0.44 7.32
N ILE A 78 -1.12 0.18 6.01
CA ILE A 78 -2.32 -0.16 5.24
C ILE A 78 -2.26 -1.63 4.83
N TRP A 79 -3.38 -2.34 4.96
CA TRP A 79 -3.53 -3.71 4.46
C TRP A 79 -4.44 -3.76 3.26
N GLY A 80 -3.97 -4.38 2.17
CA GLY A 80 -4.76 -4.58 0.97
C GLY A 80 -3.90 -4.84 -0.26
N ASP A 81 -4.57 -5.05 -1.38
CA ASP A 81 -3.93 -5.10 -2.69
C ASP A 81 -3.33 -3.72 -3.04
N ASN A 82 -2.05 -3.71 -3.41
CA ASN A 82 -1.32 -2.46 -3.61
C ASN A 82 -1.90 -1.61 -4.75
N LEU A 83 -2.42 -2.22 -5.81
CA LEU A 83 -2.96 -1.50 -6.96
C LEU A 83 -4.22 -0.73 -6.57
N LEU A 84 -5.11 -1.39 -5.84
CA LEU A 84 -6.37 -0.80 -5.39
C LEU A 84 -6.15 0.25 -4.29
N VAL A 85 -5.24 -0.03 -3.34
CA VAL A 85 -4.87 0.92 -2.29
C VAL A 85 -4.25 2.17 -2.91
N MET A 86 -3.28 2.02 -3.81
CA MET A 86 -2.64 3.17 -4.47
C MET A 86 -3.66 3.99 -5.26
N GLY A 87 -4.58 3.36 -5.99
CA GLY A 87 -5.66 4.05 -6.70
C GLY A 87 -6.52 4.92 -5.79
N SER A 88 -6.82 4.44 -4.59
CA SER A 88 -7.63 5.13 -3.58
C SER A 88 -6.87 6.27 -2.88
N LEU A 89 -5.55 6.15 -2.74
CA LEU A 89 -4.69 7.17 -2.14
C LEU A 89 -4.43 8.38 -3.05
N LEU A 90 -4.63 8.23 -4.37
CA LEU A 90 -4.32 9.29 -5.34
C LEU A 90 -5.06 10.60 -5.05
N GLU A 91 -6.31 10.55 -4.61
CA GLU A 91 -7.13 11.75 -4.37
C GLU A 91 -6.47 12.70 -3.35
N LYS A 92 -5.82 12.14 -2.32
CA LYS A 92 -5.21 12.93 -1.25
C LYS A 92 -3.70 13.16 -1.44
N PHE A 93 -2.98 12.18 -1.99
CA PHE A 93 -1.51 12.17 -1.99
C PHE A 93 -0.87 12.45 -3.34
N ALA A 94 -1.64 12.58 -4.43
CA ALA A 94 -1.08 12.89 -5.73
C ALA A 94 -0.25 14.20 -5.68
N GLY A 95 1.00 14.11 -6.12
CA GLY A 95 1.94 15.25 -6.11
C GLY A 95 2.47 15.65 -4.74
N LYS A 96 2.12 14.94 -3.66
CA LYS A 96 2.57 15.22 -2.28
C LYS A 96 3.65 14.25 -1.76
N ILE A 97 4.06 13.25 -2.56
CA ILE A 97 5.01 12.21 -2.14
C ILE A 97 6.42 12.56 -2.63
N ASP A 98 7.35 12.76 -1.69
CA ASP A 98 8.75 13.08 -1.99
C ASP A 98 9.58 11.84 -2.37
N LEU A 99 9.34 10.71 -1.72
CA LEU A 99 10.12 9.48 -1.88
C LEU A 99 9.24 8.24 -1.83
N ILE A 100 9.47 7.33 -2.78
CA ILE A 100 8.88 5.99 -2.80
C ILE A 100 10.03 4.98 -2.77
N TYR A 101 10.02 4.11 -1.76
CA TYR A 101 10.89 2.93 -1.69
C TYR A 101 10.03 1.68 -1.87
N ILE A 102 10.42 0.82 -2.81
CA ILE A 102 9.78 -0.48 -3.03
C ILE A 102 10.84 -1.54 -3.25
N ASP A 103 10.61 -2.73 -2.69
CA ASP A 103 11.40 -3.94 -2.91
C ASP A 103 10.47 -5.01 -3.51
N PRO A 104 10.11 -4.90 -4.80
CA PRO A 104 9.20 -5.86 -5.43
C PRO A 104 9.88 -7.22 -5.61
N PRO A 105 9.13 -8.32 -5.73
CA PRO A 105 9.72 -9.63 -6.00
C PRO A 105 10.56 -9.59 -7.29
N PHE A 106 11.83 -9.98 -7.19
CA PHE A 106 12.77 -9.97 -8.32
C PHE A 106 12.51 -11.06 -9.38
N ALA A 107 11.48 -11.89 -9.18
CA ALA A 107 11.10 -12.99 -10.09
C ALA A 107 12.32 -13.85 -10.50
N THR A 108 13.22 -14.16 -9.56
CA THR A 108 14.49 -14.87 -9.79
C THR A 108 14.31 -16.33 -10.21
N GLY A 109 13.09 -16.87 -10.17
CA GLY A 109 12.80 -18.27 -10.41
C GLY A 109 13.31 -19.21 -9.30
N ALA A 110 13.85 -18.67 -8.20
CA ALA A 110 14.24 -19.44 -7.04
C ALA A 110 13.06 -19.55 -6.06
N ASP A 111 12.69 -20.77 -5.69
CA ASP A 111 11.81 -21.01 -4.54
C ASP A 111 12.62 -20.70 -3.27
N PHE A 112 12.40 -19.52 -2.69
CA PHE A 112 12.94 -19.19 -1.37
C PHE A 112 12.08 -19.87 -0.29
N THR A 113 12.17 -21.19 -0.20
CA THR A 113 11.65 -21.95 0.94
C THR A 113 12.67 -21.91 2.07
N TYR A 114 12.22 -21.50 3.25
CA TYR A 114 13.03 -21.51 4.46
C TYR A 114 12.28 -22.25 5.57
N THR A 115 12.87 -23.33 6.08
CA THR A 115 12.32 -24.06 7.23
C THR A 115 12.82 -23.40 8.51
N ALA A 116 11.92 -22.68 9.20
CA ALA A 116 12.20 -22.17 10.54
C ALA A 116 11.92 -23.25 11.60
N PRO A 117 12.80 -23.46 12.59
CA PRO A 117 12.48 -24.30 13.73
C PRO A 117 11.40 -23.63 14.59
N ILE A 118 10.36 -24.37 14.95
CA ILE A 118 9.33 -23.92 15.88
C ILE A 118 9.53 -24.64 17.22
N GLY A 119 9.71 -23.86 18.29
CA GLY A 119 9.92 -24.38 19.65
C GLY A 119 11.31 -24.99 19.91
N GLU A 120 11.56 -25.40 21.16
CA GLU A 120 12.82 -26.05 21.56
C GLU A 120 12.97 -27.48 21.01
N SER A 121 11.87 -28.11 20.58
CA SER A 121 11.83 -29.48 20.05
C SER A 121 12.20 -29.60 18.56
N GLY A 122 12.39 -28.49 17.84
CA GLY A 122 12.88 -28.51 16.47
C GLY A 122 11.97 -29.19 15.45
N GLU A 123 10.65 -29.20 15.70
CA GLU A 123 9.68 -29.76 14.75
C GLU A 123 9.68 -28.94 13.45
N LYS A 124 9.83 -29.66 12.33
CA LYS A 124 9.81 -29.08 10.98
C LYS A 124 8.42 -29.22 10.39
N VAL A 125 7.82 -28.09 10.01
CA VAL A 125 6.55 -28.04 9.28
C VAL A 125 6.85 -27.57 7.86
N PHE A 126 6.25 -28.25 6.87
CA PHE A 126 6.43 -27.99 5.44
C PHE A 126 5.61 -26.79 4.97
#